data_AF-A0A8S2WS80-F1
#
_entry.id   AF-A0A8S2WS80-F1
#
_cell.length_a   1.000
_cell.length_b   1.000
_cell.length_c   1.000
_cell.angle_alpha   90.00
_cell.angle_beta   90.00
_cell.angle_gamma   90.00
#
_symmetry.space_group_name_H-M   'P 1'
#
loop_
_entity.id
_entity.type
_entity.pdbx_description
1 polymer ?
#
loop_
_entity_poly.entity_id
_entity_poly.type
_entity_poly.pdbx_seq_one_letter_code
_entity_poly.pdbx_strand_id
1 'polypeptide(L)'
;MKYETNSSHFPAFTFCNINPIRIDLFSEKLNYDYQREKNRTISRWLNTTDWWKVLNTSMIKPKPISPGKRNSVEEPDDPQLSEGMRFAKNLTADEFKQALAEHLYRLLNFSNNGTSNYDQIRTTYGYKLEDMLLKCTFNGRACDGAFRNLFHPEYGNCYTFDHEKVGRQSSFRSIKGIGETNNNDYTLSLELYLHQQYYSEHLDEKAAFRAFLHRKHEVPIVAQNSLYLAPNTYSKLVFSKRIIRHVSSRASPCRKELTSEMSSKFKTNEDNVYTQALCIRFCEQLFILRYCHCIEPLAMMFFRSSTLDVNGTIASATVCN
;
A
#
# COMPACT_ATOMS: atom_id res chain seq x y z
N MET A 1 -14.20 -17.36 -34.63
CA MET A 1 -14.16 -16.45 -33.46
C MET A 1 -15.55 -15.84 -33.30
N LYS A 2 -16.30 -16.16 -32.25
CA LYS A 2 -17.56 -15.46 -31.92
C LYS A 2 -17.22 -14.34 -30.95
N TYR A 3 -17.44 -13.10 -31.35
CA TYR A 3 -17.40 -11.94 -30.47
C TYR A 3 -18.73 -11.88 -29.73
N GLU A 4 -18.75 -12.33 -28.47
CA GLU A 4 -19.85 -12.01 -27.57
C GLU A 4 -19.61 -10.60 -27.00
N THR A 5 -20.38 -9.63 -27.49
CA THR A 5 -20.53 -8.31 -26.89
C THR A 5 -21.42 -8.40 -25.66
N ASN A 6 -20.98 -9.09 -24.61
CA ASN A 6 -21.60 -8.93 -23.29
C ASN A 6 -21.19 -7.55 -22.74
N SER A 7 -22.19 -6.70 -22.48
CA SER A 7 -22.10 -5.28 -22.10
C SER A 7 -20.78 -4.90 -21.45
N SER A 8 -20.04 -3.96 -22.06
CA SER A 8 -18.74 -3.51 -21.55
C SER A 8 -18.94 -2.73 -20.25
N HIS A 9 -18.85 -3.42 -19.12
CA HIS A 9 -18.76 -2.76 -17.83
C HIS A 9 -17.44 -1.99 -17.76
N PHE A 10 -17.47 -0.76 -17.24
CA PHE A 10 -16.27 0.02 -16.96
C PHE A 10 -15.34 -0.79 -16.03
N PRO A 11 -14.02 -0.85 -16.31
CA PRO A 11 -13.05 -1.52 -15.45
C PRO A 11 -12.90 -0.80 -14.11
N ALA A 12 -12.36 -1.49 -13.10
CA ALA A 12 -11.96 -0.79 -11.89
C ALA A 12 -10.70 0.04 -12.16
N PHE A 13 -10.67 1.24 -11.61
CA PHE A 13 -9.54 2.16 -11.70
C PHE A 13 -9.00 2.42 -10.31
N THR A 14 -7.72 2.11 -10.08
CA THR A 14 -7.05 2.40 -8.81
C THR A 14 -5.95 3.42 -9.02
N PHE A 15 -5.81 4.35 -8.09
CA PHE A 15 -4.61 5.19 -8.01
C PHE A 15 -4.04 5.19 -6.58
N CYS A 16 -2.71 5.27 -6.50
CA CYS A 16 -1.96 5.45 -5.25
C CYS A 16 -1.00 6.62 -5.41
N ASN A 17 -0.66 7.29 -4.32
CA ASN A 17 0.46 8.22 -4.32
C ASN A 17 1.77 7.41 -4.40
N ILE A 18 2.74 7.84 -5.21
CA ILE A 18 4.05 7.16 -5.26
C ILE A 18 4.82 7.31 -3.95
N ASN A 19 4.62 8.42 -3.23
CA ASN A 19 5.12 8.59 -1.89
C ASN A 19 4.09 8.01 -0.91
N PRO A 20 4.40 6.91 -0.20
CA PRO A 20 3.40 6.15 0.55
C PRO A 20 2.91 6.88 1.80
N ILE A 21 3.71 7.79 2.35
CA ILE A 21 3.49 8.42 3.65
C ILE A 21 3.73 9.93 3.55
N ARG A 22 2.90 10.67 4.27
CA ARG A 22 3.01 12.10 4.45
C ARG A 22 4.09 12.43 5.46
N ILE A 23 5.12 13.17 5.03
CA ILE A 23 6.25 13.52 5.91
C ILE A 23 5.78 14.37 7.09
N ASP A 24 4.82 15.26 6.89
CA ASP A 24 4.30 16.17 7.92
C ASP A 24 3.59 15.43 9.06
N LEU A 25 2.97 14.30 8.75
CA LEU A 25 2.31 13.46 9.75
C LEU A 25 3.29 12.52 10.44
N PHE A 26 4.28 12.01 9.71
CA PHE A 26 5.22 11.03 10.23
C PHE A 26 6.40 11.66 10.99
N SER A 27 6.81 12.87 10.62
CA SER A 27 7.99 13.55 11.17
C SER A 27 7.87 13.83 12.67
N GLU A 28 6.67 14.17 13.14
CA GLU A 28 6.40 14.37 14.58
C GLU A 28 6.56 13.07 15.35
N LYS A 29 6.09 11.96 14.78
CA LYS A 29 6.24 10.64 15.40
C LYS A 29 7.70 10.22 15.47
N LEU A 30 8.45 10.43 14.38
CA LEU A 30 9.89 10.16 14.32
C LEU A 30 10.64 10.93 15.41
N ASN A 31 10.41 12.24 15.50
CA ASN A 31 11.08 13.07 16.51
C ASN A 31 10.72 12.61 17.92
N TYR A 32 9.44 12.34 18.20
CA TYR A 32 9.00 11.82 19.50
C TYR A 32 9.69 10.50 19.87
N ASP A 33 9.72 9.53 18.96
CA ASP A 33 10.32 8.22 19.21
C ASP A 33 11.85 8.34 19.42
N TYR A 34 12.52 9.22 18.67
CA TYR A 34 13.94 9.54 18.85
C TYR A 34 14.23 10.14 20.24
N GLN A 35 13.49 11.19 20.63
CA GLN A 35 13.68 11.84 21.94
C GLN A 35 13.40 10.88 23.10
N ARG A 36 12.39 10.02 22.95
CA ARG A 36 12.07 8.99 23.94
C ARG A 36 13.23 8.00 24.13
N GLU A 37 13.84 7.52 23.04
CA GLU A 37 14.95 6.57 23.13
C GLU A 37 16.23 7.22 23.68
N LYS A 38 16.49 8.48 23.29
CA LYS A 38 17.53 9.31 23.88
C LYS A 38 17.35 9.44 25.38
N ASN A 39 16.14 9.78 25.84
CA ASN A 39 15.82 9.90 27.26
C ASN A 39 15.95 8.56 28.01
N ARG A 40 15.54 7.43 27.42
CA ARG A 40 15.74 6.10 28.03
C ARG A 40 17.21 5.75 28.20
N THR A 41 18.04 6.08 27.19
CA THR A 41 19.48 5.88 27.26
C THR A 41 20.10 6.73 28.35
N ILE A 42 19.70 8.00 28.46
CA ILE A 42 20.13 8.92 29.52
C ILE A 42 19.68 8.43 30.90
N SER A 43 18.42 7.99 31.07
CA SER A 43 17.92 7.45 32.34
C SER A 43 18.62 6.16 32.75
N ARG A 44 18.97 5.29 31.78
CA ARG A 44 19.81 4.10 32.04
C ARG A 44 21.21 4.50 32.50
N TRP A 45 21.80 5.52 31.86
CA TRP A 45 23.10 6.09 32.25
C TRP A 45 23.11 6.63 33.68
N LEU A 46 22.06 7.38 34.06
CA LEU A 46 21.94 7.97 35.39
C LEU A 46 21.68 6.93 36.49
N ASN A 47 21.04 5.80 36.15
CA ASN A 47 20.73 4.73 37.10
C ASN A 47 21.81 3.64 37.21
N THR A 48 22.85 3.66 36.37
CA THR A 48 24.01 2.78 36.51
C THR A 48 25.04 3.41 37.44
N THR A 49 25.24 2.82 38.62
CA THR A 49 26.23 3.24 39.64
C THR A 49 27.70 3.04 39.24
N ASP A 50 27.97 2.49 38.05
CA ASP A 50 29.30 2.14 37.54
C ASP A 50 29.54 2.73 36.13
N TRP A 51 29.33 4.04 35.98
CA TRP A 51 29.45 4.76 34.70
C TRP A 51 30.85 4.62 34.03
N TRP A 52 31.87 4.27 34.80
CA TRP A 52 33.24 4.00 34.32
C TRP A 52 33.41 2.64 33.62
N LYS A 53 32.63 1.62 33.98
CA LYS A 53 32.77 0.25 33.44
C LYS A 53 32.13 0.08 32.05
N VAL A 54 31.18 0.95 31.71
CA VAL A 54 30.46 0.94 30.41
C VAL A 54 31.31 1.50 29.26
N LEU A 55 32.37 2.26 29.56
CA LEU A 55 33.30 2.76 28.54
C LEU A 55 34.10 1.65 27.84
N ASN A 56 34.22 0.46 28.46
CA ASN A 56 35.05 -0.64 27.94
C ASN A 56 34.28 -1.79 27.25
N THR A 57 32.94 -1.77 27.21
CA THR A 57 32.12 -2.89 26.65
C THR A 57 31.33 -2.52 25.39
N SER A 58 31.69 -1.43 24.71
CA SER A 58 30.98 -0.97 23.50
C SER A 58 31.36 -1.75 22.21
N MET A 59 30.98 -3.02 22.15
CA MET A 59 30.71 -3.77 20.91
C MET A 59 29.37 -4.50 21.15
N ILE A 60 28.21 -3.92 20.91
CA ILE A 60 27.54 -3.76 19.62
C ILE A 60 26.59 -2.56 19.79
N LYS A 61 26.90 -1.43 19.17
CA LYS A 61 25.95 -0.32 19.04
C LYS A 61 24.97 -0.69 17.91
N PRO A 62 23.64 -0.63 18.07
CA PRO A 62 22.85 -0.07 16.98
C PRO A 62 23.42 1.34 16.78
N LYS A 63 23.92 1.63 15.57
CA LYS A 63 24.49 2.96 15.28
C LYS A 63 23.46 4.00 15.76
N PRO A 64 23.81 4.90 16.70
CA PRO A 64 22.96 6.06 16.91
C PRO A 64 22.82 6.73 15.56
N ILE A 65 21.59 7.05 15.18
CA ILE A 65 21.30 7.98 14.09
C ILE A 65 21.98 9.29 14.51
N SER A 66 23.22 9.44 14.06
CA SER A 66 23.99 10.65 14.18
C SER A 66 23.73 11.37 12.87
N PRO A 67 23.10 12.57 12.86
CA PRO A 67 22.89 13.30 11.62
C PRO A 67 24.24 13.39 10.91
N GLY A 68 24.34 12.67 9.78
CA GLY A 68 25.54 12.67 8.98
C GLY A 68 25.76 14.11 8.54
N LYS A 69 26.95 14.68 8.80
CA LYS A 69 27.33 15.97 8.25
C LYS A 69 27.31 15.84 6.72
N ARG A 70 26.19 16.19 6.08
CA ARG A 70 26.22 16.60 4.68
C ARG A 70 26.98 17.92 4.64
N ASN A 71 27.91 18.03 3.70
CA ASN A 71 28.30 19.33 3.16
C ASN A 71 27.11 19.81 2.31
N SER A 72 26.01 20.19 2.96
CA SER A 72 24.90 20.87 2.30
C SER A 72 25.16 22.36 2.45
N VAL A 73 25.17 23.08 1.32
CA VAL A 73 24.86 24.51 1.29
C VAL A 73 23.66 24.70 2.22
N GLU A 74 23.81 25.49 3.28
CA GLU A 74 22.71 25.80 4.20
C GLU A 74 21.60 26.49 3.39
N GLU A 75 20.59 25.72 3.01
CA GLU A 75 19.31 26.28 2.59
C GLU A 75 18.77 27.07 3.78
N PRO A 76 18.33 28.33 3.59
CA PRO A 76 17.88 29.15 4.70
C PRO A 76 16.73 28.46 5.43
N ASP A 77 16.88 28.33 6.74
CA ASP A 77 15.92 27.72 7.66
C ASP A 77 14.52 28.30 7.43
N ASP A 78 13.60 27.51 6.86
CA ASP A 78 12.19 27.91 6.72
C ASP A 78 11.57 28.04 8.12
N PRO A 79 11.18 29.26 8.56
CA PRO A 79 10.62 29.49 9.90
C PRO A 79 9.29 28.75 10.14
N GLN A 80 8.63 28.26 9.09
CA GLN A 80 7.34 27.57 9.18
C GLN A 80 7.47 26.04 9.38
N LEU A 81 8.68 25.47 9.24
CA LEU A 81 8.87 24.03 9.38
C LEU A 81 8.83 23.58 10.85
N SER A 82 8.02 22.56 11.15
CA SER A 82 7.94 21.97 12.49
C SER A 82 9.28 21.35 12.91
N GLU A 83 9.50 21.24 14.22
CA GLU A 83 10.71 20.59 14.78
C GLU A 83 10.85 19.15 14.26
N GLY A 84 9.73 18.42 14.16
CA GLY A 84 9.71 17.09 13.58
C GLY A 84 10.19 17.07 12.13
N MET A 85 9.70 18.00 11.29
CA MET A 85 10.14 18.08 9.90
C MET A 85 11.63 18.43 9.77
N ARG A 86 12.13 19.35 10.60
CA ARG A 86 13.56 19.70 10.64
C ARG A 86 14.41 18.49 11.01
N PHE A 87 13.98 17.72 12.02
CA PHE A 87 14.63 16.47 12.39
C PHE A 87 14.64 15.48 11.22
N ALA A 88 13.49 15.25 10.59
CA ALA A 88 13.36 14.30 9.50
C ALA A 88 14.21 14.66 8.27
N LYS A 89 14.33 15.95 7.91
CA LYS A 89 15.17 16.44 6.82
C LYS A 89 16.67 16.25 7.05
N ASN A 90 17.11 16.21 8.31
CA ASN A 90 18.51 16.01 8.68
C ASN A 90 18.94 14.53 8.69
N LEU A 91 18.01 13.61 8.44
CA LEU A 91 18.32 12.18 8.33
C LEU A 91 18.93 11.85 6.98
N THR A 92 19.78 10.83 6.96
CA THR A 92 20.12 10.16 5.70
C THR A 92 18.92 9.34 5.21
N ALA A 93 18.88 9.02 3.92
CA ALA A 93 17.78 8.22 3.35
C ALA A 93 17.68 6.84 4.02
N ASP A 94 18.81 6.21 4.34
CA ASP A 94 18.84 4.91 5.00
C ASP A 94 18.31 5.00 6.44
N GLU A 95 18.70 6.02 7.20
CA GLU A 95 18.20 6.25 8.56
C GLU A 95 16.69 6.50 8.57
N PHE A 96 16.19 7.31 7.62
CA PHE A 96 14.77 7.58 7.48
C PHE A 96 13.99 6.30 7.14
N LYS A 97 14.46 5.55 6.13
CA LYS A 97 13.83 4.29 5.72
C LYS A 97 13.83 3.25 6.83
N GLN A 98 14.93 3.13 7.57
CA GLN A 98 15.02 2.21 8.70
C GLN A 98 14.06 2.60 9.83
N ALA A 99 14.04 3.87 10.23
CA ALA A 99 13.12 4.33 11.28
C ALA A 99 11.65 4.15 10.88
N LEU A 100 11.33 4.39 9.60
CA LEU A 100 10.01 4.11 9.05
C LEU A 100 9.69 2.61 9.08
N ALA A 101 10.60 1.76 8.59
CA ALA A 101 10.40 0.32 8.58
C ALA A 101 10.17 -0.23 9.99
N GLU A 102 10.97 0.19 10.97
CA GLU A 102 10.81 -0.19 12.38
C GLU A 102 9.46 0.27 12.96
N HIS A 103 9.03 1.49 12.64
CA HIS A 103 7.75 2.02 13.10
C HIS A 103 6.58 1.21 12.52
N LEU A 104 6.59 0.99 11.21
CA LEU A 104 5.58 0.19 10.52
C LEU A 104 5.58 -1.25 11.03
N TYR A 105 6.74 -1.88 11.17
CA TYR A 105 6.91 -3.22 11.72
C TYR A 105 6.28 -3.35 13.12
N ARG A 106 6.49 -2.37 14.01
CA ARG A 106 5.86 -2.35 15.33
C ARG A 106 4.34 -2.28 15.21
N LEU A 107 3.81 -1.39 14.37
CA LEU A 107 2.37 -1.28 14.18
C LEU A 107 1.77 -2.59 13.66
N LEU A 108 2.43 -3.26 12.71
CA LEU A 108 1.93 -4.50 12.12
C LEU A 108 1.96 -5.69 13.09
N ASN A 109 2.94 -5.75 14.01
CA ASN A 109 3.03 -6.83 14.99
C ASN A 109 2.17 -6.63 16.24
N PHE A 110 1.77 -5.40 16.58
CA PHE A 110 0.78 -5.13 17.64
C PHE A 110 -0.65 -5.29 17.09
N SER A 111 -1.05 -6.55 16.80
CA SER A 111 -2.41 -6.89 16.40
C SER A 111 -3.27 -7.19 17.63
N ASN A 112 -4.23 -6.31 17.95
CA ASN A 112 -5.31 -6.63 18.87
C ASN A 112 -6.51 -7.15 18.08
N ASN A 113 -6.98 -8.36 18.38
CA ASN A 113 -8.27 -8.90 17.93
C ASN A 113 -8.48 -8.96 16.39
N GLY A 114 -7.47 -9.36 15.62
CA GLY A 114 -7.67 -9.83 14.25
C GLY A 114 -8.06 -8.77 13.21
N THR A 115 -7.97 -7.48 13.56
CA THR A 115 -7.98 -6.39 12.58
C THR A 115 -6.54 -5.95 12.34
N SER A 116 -6.09 -6.01 11.08
CA SER A 116 -4.74 -5.60 10.73
C SER A 116 -4.56 -4.12 11.05
N ASN A 117 -3.46 -3.76 11.71
CA ASN A 117 -3.16 -2.37 12.08
C ASN A 117 -2.88 -1.44 10.87
N TYR A 118 -3.04 -1.94 9.64
CA TYR A 118 -3.05 -1.16 8.41
C TYR A 118 -4.05 -0.01 8.45
N ASP A 119 -5.20 -0.18 9.11
CA ASP A 119 -6.16 0.93 9.25
C ASP A 119 -5.60 2.07 10.10
N GLN A 120 -4.79 1.79 11.12
CA GLN A 120 -4.12 2.84 11.90
C GLN A 120 -3.06 3.55 11.05
N ILE A 121 -2.21 2.81 10.32
CA ILE A 121 -1.19 3.42 9.45
C ILE A 121 -1.86 4.30 8.39
N ARG A 122 -2.88 3.76 7.73
CA ARG A 122 -3.68 4.42 6.69
C ARG A 122 -4.29 5.72 7.17
N THR A 123 -4.85 5.74 8.37
CA THR A 123 -5.54 6.91 8.94
C THR A 123 -4.58 7.93 9.54
N THR A 124 -3.43 7.49 10.04
CA THR A 124 -2.50 8.37 10.77
C THR A 124 -1.45 9.01 9.86
N TYR A 125 -0.91 8.27 8.88
CA TYR A 125 0.26 8.73 8.11
C TYR A 125 0.06 8.72 6.59
N GLY A 126 -1.00 8.09 6.09
CA GLY A 126 -1.26 7.99 4.65
C GLY A 126 -2.02 9.19 4.09
N TYR A 127 -1.93 9.39 2.78
CA TYR A 127 -2.72 10.40 2.07
C TYR A 127 -4.21 10.04 2.05
N LYS A 128 -5.09 10.95 2.49
CA LYS A 128 -6.54 10.72 2.47
C LYS A 128 -7.13 11.00 1.08
N LEU A 129 -8.29 10.41 0.77
CA LEU A 129 -8.95 10.65 -0.51
C LEU A 129 -9.34 12.12 -0.65
N GLU A 130 -9.91 12.68 0.40
CA GLU A 130 -10.34 14.08 0.49
C GLU A 130 -9.20 15.08 0.26
N ASP A 131 -7.96 14.68 0.59
CA ASP A 131 -6.77 15.48 0.32
C ASP A 131 -6.41 15.45 -1.18
N MET A 132 -6.54 14.28 -1.82
CA MET A 132 -6.01 14.03 -3.15
C MET A 132 -7.02 14.16 -4.29
N LEU A 133 -8.33 14.01 -4.02
CA LEU A 133 -9.39 14.06 -5.02
C LEU A 133 -10.08 15.42 -4.95
N LEU A 134 -9.77 16.29 -5.91
CA LEU A 134 -10.37 17.62 -6.01
C LEU A 134 -11.75 17.56 -6.68
N LYS A 135 -11.89 16.70 -7.69
CA LYS A 135 -13.14 16.53 -8.44
C LYS A 135 -13.26 15.14 -9.03
N CYS A 136 -14.43 14.52 -8.88
CA CYS A 136 -14.79 13.26 -9.54
C CYS A 136 -16.04 13.44 -10.39
N THR A 137 -15.97 13.05 -11.67
CA THR A 137 -17.18 12.84 -12.47
C THR A 137 -17.14 11.51 -13.21
N PHE A 138 -18.24 10.77 -13.14
CA PHE A 138 -18.46 9.58 -13.93
C PHE A 138 -19.73 9.74 -14.76
N ASN A 139 -19.60 9.67 -16.08
CA ASN A 139 -20.70 9.94 -17.02
C ASN A 139 -21.45 11.25 -16.69
N GLY A 140 -20.70 12.30 -16.32
CA GLY A 140 -21.24 13.61 -15.99
C GLY A 140 -21.84 13.76 -14.58
N ARG A 141 -21.79 12.73 -13.71
CA ARG A 141 -22.28 12.78 -12.33
C ARG A 141 -21.16 12.75 -11.32
N ALA A 142 -21.32 13.45 -10.19
CA ALA A 142 -20.39 13.41 -9.07
C ALA A 142 -20.20 11.97 -8.55
N CYS A 143 -18.96 11.61 -8.20
CA CYS A 143 -18.60 10.25 -7.81
C CYS A 143 -17.65 10.14 -6.62
N ASP A 144 -17.57 11.18 -5.79
CA ASP A 144 -16.58 11.29 -4.69
C ASP A 144 -16.73 10.18 -3.63
N GLY A 145 -17.96 9.68 -3.41
CA GLY A 145 -18.25 8.58 -2.49
C GLY A 145 -18.06 7.17 -3.07
N ALA A 146 -17.57 7.03 -4.31
CA ALA A 146 -17.52 5.76 -5.04
C ALA A 146 -16.15 5.02 -4.93
N PHE A 147 -15.28 5.44 -4.01
CA PHE A 147 -13.94 4.90 -3.86
C PHE A 147 -13.81 3.98 -2.66
N ARG A 148 -13.14 2.85 -2.86
CA ARG A 148 -12.68 1.96 -1.80
C ARG A 148 -11.22 2.27 -1.49
N ASN A 149 -10.88 2.42 -0.21
CA ASN A 149 -9.48 2.53 0.21
C ASN A 149 -8.85 1.14 0.42
N LEU A 150 -7.62 0.98 -0.03
CA LEU A 150 -6.72 -0.15 0.21
C LEU A 150 -5.35 0.41 0.62
N PHE A 151 -4.83 0.00 1.77
CA PHE A 151 -3.45 0.34 2.16
C PHE A 151 -2.46 -0.67 1.56
N HIS A 152 -1.42 -0.19 0.90
CA HIS A 152 -0.30 -0.97 0.38
C HIS A 152 1.01 -0.63 1.13
N PRO A 153 1.78 -1.63 1.63
CA PRO A 153 3.04 -1.38 2.33
C PRO A 153 4.03 -0.50 1.56
N GLU A 154 4.10 -0.63 0.23
CA GLU A 154 5.03 0.16 -0.59
C GLU A 154 4.43 1.46 -1.13
N TYR A 155 3.11 1.56 -1.28
CA TYR A 155 2.44 2.69 -1.97
C TYR A 155 1.48 3.47 -1.07
N GLY A 156 1.38 3.10 0.20
CA GLY A 156 0.49 3.74 1.16
C GLY A 156 -0.97 3.58 0.77
N ASN A 157 -1.74 4.65 0.91
CA ASN A 157 -3.16 4.64 0.63
C ASN A 157 -3.44 4.65 -0.88
N CYS A 158 -4.12 3.61 -1.35
CA CYS A 158 -4.64 3.48 -2.70
C CYS A 158 -6.16 3.58 -2.70
N TYR A 159 -6.73 4.17 -3.75
CA TYR A 159 -8.17 4.36 -3.90
C TYR A 159 -8.66 3.75 -5.19
N THR A 160 -9.62 2.83 -5.09
CA THR A 160 -10.21 2.10 -6.22
C THR A 160 -11.61 2.59 -6.48
N PHE A 161 -11.84 3.15 -7.66
CA PHE A 161 -13.15 3.44 -8.22
C PHE A 161 -13.80 2.15 -8.76
N ASP A 162 -15.11 1.98 -8.51
CA ASP A 162 -15.95 0.89 -9.03
C ASP A 162 -15.43 -0.53 -8.68
N HIS A 163 -14.94 -0.69 -7.44
CA HIS A 163 -14.62 -2.00 -6.89
C HIS A 163 -15.92 -2.74 -6.50
N GLU A 164 -16.15 -3.92 -7.06
CA GLU A 164 -17.26 -4.81 -6.65
C GLU A 164 -16.70 -5.89 -5.72
N LYS A 165 -17.13 -5.94 -4.45
CA LYS A 165 -16.89 -7.13 -3.61
C LYS A 165 -17.79 -8.24 -4.17
N VAL A 166 -17.24 -9.39 -4.56
CA VAL A 166 -18.08 -10.48 -5.08
C VAL A 166 -19.10 -10.87 -3.99
N GLY A 167 -20.40 -10.79 -4.29
CA GLY A 167 -21.50 -11.02 -3.34
C GLY A 167 -22.07 -9.77 -2.64
N ARG A 168 -21.44 -8.60 -2.77
CA ARG A 168 -22.05 -7.28 -2.46
C ARG A 168 -21.92 -6.40 -3.69
N GLN A 169 -23.05 -6.15 -4.35
CA GLN A 169 -23.10 -5.21 -5.49
C GLN A 169 -22.45 -3.89 -5.06
N SER A 170 -21.57 -3.31 -5.89
CA SER A 170 -21.04 -1.99 -5.59
C SER A 170 -22.23 -1.03 -5.43
N SER A 171 -22.10 -0.07 -4.52
CA SER A 171 -23.05 1.06 -4.37
C SER A 171 -23.26 1.82 -5.68
N PHE A 172 -22.43 1.56 -6.69
CA PHE A 172 -22.47 2.10 -8.03
C PHE A 172 -23.65 1.64 -8.90
N ARG A 173 -24.35 0.54 -8.58
CA ARG A 173 -25.61 0.24 -9.29
C ARG A 173 -26.67 1.34 -9.12
N SER A 174 -26.55 2.21 -8.11
CA SER A 174 -27.40 3.38 -7.94
C SER A 174 -27.13 4.51 -8.96
N ILE A 175 -26.00 4.48 -9.68
CA ILE A 175 -25.69 5.40 -10.79
C ILE A 175 -26.16 4.84 -12.14
N LYS A 176 -26.53 3.55 -12.21
CA LYS A 176 -27.19 2.94 -13.40
C LYS A 176 -28.62 3.46 -13.64
N GLY A 177 -29.12 4.40 -12.83
CA GLY A 177 -30.53 4.77 -12.83
C GLY A 177 -30.98 5.79 -13.87
N ILE A 178 -30.11 6.65 -14.44
CA ILE A 178 -30.59 7.72 -15.33
C ILE A 178 -29.53 8.05 -16.39
N GLY A 179 -29.79 7.59 -17.61
CA GLY A 179 -28.99 7.90 -18.80
C GLY A 179 -28.44 6.67 -19.54
N GLU A 180 -29.22 5.59 -19.67
CA GLU A 180 -29.02 4.63 -20.76
C GLU A 180 -29.36 5.31 -22.09
N THR A 181 -28.49 6.22 -22.53
CA THR A 181 -28.28 6.36 -23.97
C THR A 181 -27.47 5.14 -24.37
N ASN A 182 -27.81 4.50 -25.48
CA ASN A 182 -27.18 3.29 -26.04
C ASN A 182 -25.67 3.43 -26.38
N ASN A 183 -24.97 4.42 -25.83
CA ASN A 183 -23.54 4.61 -25.97
C ASN A 183 -22.81 3.84 -24.87
N ASN A 184 -22.00 2.86 -25.28
CA ASN A 184 -21.09 2.10 -24.44
C ASN A 184 -19.88 2.92 -23.92
N ASP A 185 -19.94 4.26 -23.97
CA ASP A 185 -18.80 5.16 -23.76
C ASP A 185 -18.79 5.69 -22.31
N TYR A 186 -18.45 4.82 -21.38
CA TYR A 186 -18.26 5.20 -19.98
C TYR A 186 -17.01 6.08 -19.83
N THR A 187 -17.15 7.23 -19.16
CA THR A 187 -16.05 8.18 -18.91
C THR A 187 -15.92 8.48 -17.43
N LEU A 188 -14.73 8.23 -16.88
CA LEU A 188 -14.30 8.70 -15.56
C LEU A 188 -13.36 9.89 -15.76
N SER A 189 -13.67 11.02 -15.15
CA SER A 189 -12.80 12.20 -15.11
C SER A 189 -12.49 12.54 -13.66
N LEU A 190 -11.20 12.63 -13.37
CA LEU A 190 -10.65 12.92 -12.05
C LEU A 190 -9.77 14.15 -12.14
N GLU A 191 -9.90 15.04 -11.17
CA GLU A 191 -8.94 16.10 -10.88
C GLU A 191 -8.24 15.73 -9.57
N LEU A 192 -6.92 15.56 -9.63
CA LEU A 192 -6.15 15.00 -8.53
C LEU A 192 -5.04 15.96 -8.09
N TYR A 193 -4.77 15.98 -6.79
CA TYR A 193 -3.72 16.78 -6.17
C TYR A 193 -2.74 15.89 -5.40
N LEU A 194 -1.45 15.94 -5.79
CA LEU A 194 -0.42 15.05 -5.23
C LEU A 194 0.00 15.41 -3.80
N HIS A 195 -0.15 16.68 -3.38
CA HIS A 195 0.48 17.21 -2.16
C HIS A 195 2.00 17.03 -2.12
N GLN A 196 2.68 17.47 -3.19
CA GLN A 196 4.14 17.32 -3.36
C GLN A 196 4.96 17.94 -2.22
N GLN A 197 4.45 18.99 -1.57
CA GLN A 197 5.11 19.63 -0.43
C GLN A 197 5.28 18.71 0.79
N TYR A 198 4.55 17.60 0.86
CA TYR A 198 4.64 16.61 1.95
C TYR A 198 5.37 15.33 1.53
N TYR A 199 6.05 15.35 0.39
CA TYR A 199 6.86 14.23 -0.06
C TYR A 199 8.16 14.18 0.75
N SER A 200 8.61 12.97 1.02
CA SER A 200 9.96 12.70 1.48
C SER A 200 10.80 12.21 0.32
N GLU A 201 11.84 12.97 -0.04
CA GLU A 201 12.85 12.57 -1.05
C GLU A 201 13.59 11.29 -0.64
N HIS A 202 13.58 10.95 0.66
CA HIS A 202 14.13 9.70 1.13
C HIS A 202 13.30 8.48 0.72
N LEU A 203 12.02 8.65 0.37
CA LEU A 203 11.13 7.54 -0.03
C LEU A 203 11.08 7.37 -1.54
N ASP A 204 10.81 8.44 -2.27
CA ASP A 204 10.85 8.46 -3.73
C ASP A 204 11.20 9.88 -4.20
N GLU A 205 12.09 9.97 -5.18
CA GLU A 205 12.51 11.24 -5.80
C GLU A 205 11.48 11.75 -6.82
N LYS A 206 10.54 10.90 -7.25
CA LYS A 206 9.54 11.22 -8.28
C LYS A 206 8.25 11.70 -7.65
N ALA A 207 7.58 12.61 -8.37
CA ALA A 207 6.22 13.03 -8.07
C ALA A 207 5.25 12.51 -9.13
N ALA A 208 4.38 11.56 -8.75
CA ALA A 208 3.34 11.02 -9.63
C ALA A 208 2.28 10.25 -8.85
N PHE A 209 1.09 10.12 -9.44
CA PHE A 209 0.18 9.04 -9.08
C PHE A 209 0.55 7.78 -9.83
N ARG A 210 0.50 6.63 -9.16
CA ARG A 210 0.57 5.31 -9.79
C ARG A 210 -0.85 4.83 -10.04
N ALA A 211 -1.23 4.67 -11.30
CA ALA A 211 -2.57 4.29 -11.72
C ALA A 211 -2.63 2.87 -12.29
N PHE A 212 -3.70 2.15 -11.98
CA PHE A 212 -3.93 0.77 -12.39
C PHE A 212 -5.32 0.63 -13.00
N LEU A 213 -5.40 -0.05 -14.13
CA LEU A 213 -6.65 -0.48 -14.74
C LEU A 213 -6.77 -2.00 -14.57
N HIS A 214 -7.80 -2.46 -13.88
CA HIS A 214 -7.92 -3.87 -13.53
C HIS A 214 -9.37 -4.35 -13.55
N ARG A 215 -9.56 -5.67 -13.42
CA ARG A 215 -10.90 -6.25 -13.28
C ARG A 215 -11.49 -5.86 -11.92
N LYS A 216 -12.81 -5.70 -11.85
CA LYS A 216 -13.51 -5.23 -10.64
C LYS A 216 -13.33 -6.07 -9.37
N HIS A 217 -12.95 -7.34 -9.52
CA HIS A 217 -12.72 -8.29 -8.43
C HIS A 217 -11.24 -8.67 -8.27
N GLU A 218 -10.36 -8.01 -9.03
CA GLU A 218 -8.92 -8.22 -8.98
C GLU A 218 -8.30 -7.15 -8.10
N VAL A 219 -7.35 -7.54 -7.24
CA VAL A 219 -6.62 -6.57 -6.44
C VAL A 219 -5.64 -5.81 -7.36
N PRO A 220 -5.68 -4.47 -7.41
CA PRO A 220 -5.02 -3.66 -8.44
C PRO A 220 -3.52 -3.94 -8.60
N ILE A 221 -2.83 -4.18 -7.49
CA ILE A 221 -1.36 -4.24 -7.45
C ILE A 221 -0.85 -5.63 -7.91
N VAL A 222 -1.74 -6.62 -7.94
CA VAL A 222 -1.49 -7.94 -8.52
C VAL A 222 -1.53 -7.90 -10.06
N ALA A 223 -2.08 -6.83 -10.67
CA ALA A 223 -2.20 -6.72 -12.12
C ALA A 223 -0.86 -6.44 -12.85
N GLN A 224 0.25 -6.23 -12.11
CA GLN A 224 1.63 -6.03 -12.59
C GLN A 224 1.89 -4.83 -13.53
N ASN A 225 0.86 -4.22 -14.12
CA ASN A 225 0.99 -3.07 -15.00
C ASN A 225 0.36 -1.82 -14.38
N SER A 226 1.19 -0.79 -14.19
CA SER A 226 0.76 0.53 -13.74
C SER A 226 1.24 1.62 -14.69
N LEU A 227 0.55 2.74 -14.68
CA LEU A 227 0.93 3.96 -15.37
C LEU A 227 1.31 5.03 -14.34
N TYR A 228 2.30 5.86 -14.64
CA TYR A 228 2.57 7.05 -13.86
C TYR A 228 1.79 8.23 -14.44
N LEU A 229 1.03 8.92 -13.61
CA LEU A 229 0.34 10.16 -13.94
C LEU A 229 1.10 11.31 -13.32
N ALA A 230 1.79 12.08 -14.16
CA ALA A 230 2.60 13.22 -13.73
C ALA A 230 1.72 14.41 -13.34
N PRO A 231 2.14 15.23 -12.36
CA PRO A 231 1.44 16.47 -12.04
C PRO A 231 1.50 17.46 -13.21
N ASN A 232 0.64 18.48 -13.17
CA ASN A 232 0.59 19.54 -14.18
C ASN A 232 0.40 19.01 -15.61
N THR A 233 -0.28 17.87 -15.77
CA THR A 233 -0.63 17.30 -17.07
C THR A 233 -2.09 16.91 -17.12
N TYR A 234 -2.65 16.94 -18.33
CA TYR A 234 -3.93 16.31 -18.63
C TYR A 234 -3.66 14.95 -19.30
N SER A 235 -3.98 13.86 -18.61
CA SER A 235 -3.75 12.50 -19.09
C SER A 235 -5.07 11.84 -19.50
N LYS A 236 -5.25 11.55 -20.80
CA LYS A 236 -6.40 10.82 -21.32
C LYS A 236 -6.04 9.36 -21.60
N LEU A 237 -6.63 8.45 -20.83
CA LEU A 237 -6.44 7.01 -21.00
C LEU A 237 -7.61 6.41 -21.79
N VAL A 238 -7.32 5.78 -22.93
CA VAL A 238 -8.29 5.04 -23.73
C VAL A 238 -7.93 3.56 -23.65
N PHE A 239 -8.89 2.70 -23.34
CA PHE A 239 -8.67 1.28 -23.18
C PHE A 239 -9.66 0.47 -24.03
N SER A 240 -9.23 -0.73 -24.41
CA SER A 240 -10.09 -1.71 -25.10
C SER A 240 -10.00 -3.05 -24.39
N LYS A 241 -11.16 -3.66 -24.13
CA LYS A 241 -11.24 -4.93 -23.42
C LYS A 241 -10.90 -6.07 -24.36
N ARG A 242 -9.82 -6.79 -24.07
CA ARG A 242 -9.47 -8.04 -24.76
C ARG A 242 -9.70 -9.22 -23.82
N ILE A 243 -10.54 -10.18 -24.23
CA ILE A 243 -10.77 -11.43 -23.49
C ILE A 243 -10.09 -12.56 -24.25
N ILE A 244 -9.17 -13.26 -23.59
CA ILE A 244 -8.55 -14.49 -24.11
C ILE A 244 -9.23 -15.65 -23.39
N ARG A 245 -9.89 -16.53 -24.16
CA ARG A 245 -10.49 -17.77 -23.65
C ARG A 245 -9.65 -18.93 -24.12
N HIS A 246 -8.96 -19.60 -23.19
CA HIS A 246 -8.28 -20.85 -23.49
C HIS A 246 -9.30 -21.97 -23.61
N VAL A 247 -9.22 -22.75 -24.69
CA VAL A 247 -10.03 -23.95 -24.84
C VAL A 247 -9.37 -25.04 -24.00
N SER A 248 -10.07 -25.51 -22.96
CA SER A 248 -9.59 -26.62 -22.14
C SER A 248 -9.61 -27.91 -22.96
N SER A 249 -8.48 -28.26 -23.56
CA SER A 249 -8.24 -29.59 -24.14
C SER A 249 -7.42 -30.43 -23.16
N ARG A 250 -7.39 -31.77 -23.31
CA ARG A 250 -6.52 -32.64 -22.49
C ARG A 250 -5.02 -32.27 -22.58
N ALA A 251 -4.62 -31.53 -23.62
CA ALA A 251 -3.25 -31.05 -23.82
C ALA A 251 -3.01 -29.62 -23.30
N SER A 252 -4.04 -28.92 -22.80
CA SER A 252 -3.86 -27.58 -22.26
C SER A 252 -3.31 -27.64 -20.83
N PRO A 253 -2.27 -26.85 -20.50
CA PRO A 253 -1.79 -26.73 -19.12
C PRO A 253 -2.76 -25.94 -18.23
N CYS A 254 -3.80 -25.32 -18.79
CA CYS A 254 -4.78 -24.53 -18.03
C CYS A 254 -5.87 -25.41 -17.42
N ARG A 255 -6.17 -25.21 -16.13
CA ARG A 255 -7.32 -25.82 -15.46
C ARG A 255 -8.52 -24.88 -15.49
N LYS A 256 -9.71 -25.44 -15.74
CA LYS A 256 -10.96 -24.70 -15.71
C LYS A 256 -11.44 -24.45 -14.27
N GLU A 257 -11.31 -25.46 -13.43
CA GLU A 257 -11.70 -25.41 -12.01
C GLU A 257 -10.45 -25.40 -11.12
N LEU A 258 -10.57 -24.75 -9.97
CA LEU A 258 -9.54 -24.80 -8.93
C LEU A 258 -9.45 -26.22 -8.35
N THR A 259 -8.25 -26.63 -7.93
CA THR A 259 -8.11 -27.86 -7.15
C THR A 259 -8.77 -27.71 -5.77
N SER A 260 -9.02 -28.80 -5.07
CA SER A 260 -9.56 -28.76 -3.70
C SER A 260 -8.67 -27.93 -2.76
N GLU A 261 -7.35 -28.10 -2.86
CA GLU A 261 -6.36 -27.32 -2.13
C GLU A 261 -6.46 -25.82 -2.46
N MET A 262 -6.47 -25.46 -3.75
CA MET A 262 -6.55 -24.07 -4.18
C MET A 262 -7.89 -23.43 -3.81
N SER A 263 -8.99 -24.18 -3.86
CA SER A 263 -10.32 -23.69 -3.50
C SER A 263 -10.43 -23.30 -2.01
N SER A 264 -9.59 -23.89 -1.16
CA SER A 264 -9.50 -23.49 0.26
C SER A 264 -8.78 -22.16 0.46
N LYS A 265 -7.92 -21.76 -0.49
CA LYS A 265 -7.03 -20.60 -0.42
C LYS A 265 -7.54 -19.40 -1.23
N PHE A 266 -8.09 -19.66 -2.40
CA PHE A 266 -8.69 -18.68 -3.30
C PHE A 266 -10.19 -18.85 -3.28
N LYS A 267 -10.90 -17.84 -2.80
CA LYS A 267 -12.36 -17.88 -2.73
C LYS A 267 -12.95 -17.00 -3.81
N THR A 268 -13.95 -17.53 -4.49
CA THR A 268 -14.65 -16.83 -5.57
C THR A 268 -15.45 -15.61 -5.08
N ASN A 269 -15.81 -15.56 -3.79
CA ASN A 269 -16.68 -14.54 -3.20
C ASN A 269 -15.95 -13.54 -2.27
N GLU A 270 -14.62 -13.49 -2.31
CA GLU A 270 -13.80 -12.63 -1.45
C GLU A 270 -12.77 -11.88 -2.32
N ASP A 271 -11.97 -10.99 -1.72
CA ASP A 271 -10.96 -10.19 -2.45
C ASP A 271 -9.79 -11.04 -2.99
N ASN A 272 -9.74 -12.33 -2.66
CA ASN A 272 -8.74 -13.33 -3.07
C ASN A 272 -9.23 -14.25 -4.21
N VAL A 273 -9.93 -13.69 -5.20
CA VAL A 273 -10.28 -14.41 -6.43
C VAL A 273 -8.99 -14.85 -7.14
N TYR A 274 -8.98 -16.09 -7.63
CA TYR A 274 -7.80 -16.64 -8.29
C TYR A 274 -7.39 -15.82 -9.52
N THR A 275 -6.11 -15.42 -9.54
CA THR A 275 -5.39 -14.95 -10.72
C THR A 275 -4.01 -15.61 -10.74
N GLN A 276 -3.39 -15.68 -11.92
CA GLN A 276 -2.02 -16.23 -12.02
C GLN A 276 -1.05 -15.45 -11.13
N ALA A 277 -1.14 -14.13 -11.12
CA ALA A 277 -0.27 -13.28 -10.32
C ALA A 277 -0.51 -13.45 -8.81
N LEU A 278 -1.77 -13.60 -8.36
CA LEU A 278 -2.05 -13.87 -6.94
C LEU A 278 -1.56 -15.25 -6.52
N CYS A 279 -1.63 -16.24 -7.41
CA CYS A 279 -1.07 -17.58 -7.17
C CYS A 279 0.46 -17.54 -7.00
N ILE A 280 1.17 -16.75 -7.81
CA ILE A 280 2.62 -16.57 -7.69
C ILE A 280 2.96 -15.93 -6.34
N ARG A 281 2.27 -14.85 -5.95
CA ARG A 281 2.46 -14.20 -4.64
C ARG A 281 2.19 -15.14 -3.47
N PHE A 282 1.16 -15.98 -3.58
CA PHE A 282 0.88 -17.00 -2.57
C PHE A 282 2.03 -18.01 -2.44
N CYS A 283 2.57 -18.51 -3.55
CA CYS A 283 3.70 -19.44 -3.56
C CYS A 283 4.97 -18.81 -2.97
N GLU A 284 5.26 -17.55 -3.30
CA GLU A 284 6.37 -16.79 -2.71
C GLU A 284 6.22 -16.71 -1.19
N GLN A 285 5.03 -16.36 -0.71
CA GLN A 285 4.76 -16.28 0.73
C GLN A 285 4.90 -17.64 1.44
N LEU A 286 4.46 -18.74 0.81
CA LEU A 286 4.65 -20.09 1.37
C LEU A 286 6.14 -20.45 1.49
N PHE A 287 6.95 -20.05 0.51
CA PHE A 287 8.40 -20.23 0.56
C PHE A 287 9.00 -19.44 1.74
N ILE A 288 8.65 -18.16 1.89
CA ILE A 288 9.12 -17.31 3.00
C ILE A 288 8.72 -17.91 4.36
N LEU A 289 7.48 -18.37 4.52
CA LEU A 289 7.04 -19.01 5.76
C LEU A 289 7.84 -20.27 6.10
N ARG A 290 8.16 -21.09 5.09
CA ARG A 290 8.87 -22.35 5.28
C ARG A 290 10.31 -22.17 5.73
N TYR A 291 11.00 -21.15 5.22
CA TYR A 291 12.43 -20.97 5.43
C TYR A 291 12.78 -19.85 6.41
N CYS A 292 11.95 -18.81 6.50
CA CYS A 292 12.20 -17.63 7.33
C CYS A 292 11.25 -17.51 8.52
N HIS A 293 10.18 -18.32 8.57
CA HIS A 293 9.19 -18.34 9.66
C HIS A 293 8.54 -16.96 9.94
N CYS A 294 8.38 -16.14 8.89
CA CYS A 294 7.79 -14.81 8.97
C CYS A 294 6.80 -14.56 7.82
N ILE A 295 6.00 -13.51 7.95
CA ILE A 295 5.02 -13.10 6.94
C ILE A 295 5.48 -11.82 6.24
N GLU A 296 5.57 -11.86 4.91
CA GLU A 296 5.83 -10.64 4.13
C GLU A 296 4.68 -9.65 4.36
N PRO A 297 4.96 -8.35 4.62
CA PRO A 297 3.92 -7.34 4.79
C PRO A 297 2.85 -7.37 3.69
N LEU A 298 3.29 -7.48 2.43
CA LEU A 298 2.42 -7.49 1.26
C LEU A 298 1.48 -8.70 1.24
N ALA A 299 1.93 -9.88 1.70
CA ALA A 299 1.09 -11.06 1.80
C ALA A 299 -0.11 -10.89 2.74
N MET A 300 0.03 -10.10 3.82
CA MET A 300 -1.07 -9.83 4.74
C MET A 300 -2.21 -9.00 4.11
N MET A 301 -1.97 -8.33 2.99
CA MET A 301 -3.03 -7.63 2.25
C MET A 301 -3.96 -8.60 1.51
N PHE A 302 -3.41 -9.69 1.00
CA PHE A 302 -4.12 -10.59 0.09
C PHE A 302 -4.63 -11.85 0.78
N PHE A 303 -3.95 -12.26 1.86
CA PHE A 303 -4.19 -13.52 2.51
C PHE A 303 -4.48 -13.32 3.99
N ARG A 304 -5.58 -13.92 4.46
CA ARG A 304 -5.85 -14.03 5.89
C ARG A 304 -4.84 -14.98 6.54
N SER A 305 -4.57 -14.80 7.83
CA SER A 305 -3.77 -15.73 8.63
C SER A 305 -4.22 -17.19 8.44
N SER A 306 -5.53 -17.45 8.45
CA SER A 306 -6.10 -18.79 8.19
C SER A 306 -5.83 -19.35 6.79
N THR A 307 -5.67 -18.49 5.78
CA THR A 307 -5.34 -18.92 4.41
C THR A 307 -3.85 -19.22 4.27
N LEU A 308 -2.99 -18.55 5.03
CA LEU A 308 -1.56 -18.82 5.00
C LEU A 308 -1.20 -20.02 5.89
N ASP A 309 -2.08 -20.44 6.81
CA ASP A 309 -1.78 -21.50 7.78
C ASP A 309 -1.71 -22.86 7.09
N VAL A 310 -0.49 -23.38 6.96
CA VAL A 310 -0.20 -24.70 6.42
C VAL A 310 0.42 -25.49 7.57
N ASN A 311 -0.34 -26.41 8.17
CA ASN A 311 0.08 -27.26 9.30
C ASN A 311 0.33 -26.54 10.65
N GLY A 312 -0.31 -25.40 10.91
CA GLY A 312 -0.25 -24.73 12.23
C GLY A 312 0.98 -23.86 12.46
N THR A 313 1.75 -23.52 11.41
CA THR A 313 2.99 -22.72 11.52
C THR A 313 2.74 -21.23 11.74
N ILE A 314 1.51 -20.74 11.57
CA ILE A 314 1.23 -19.30 11.59
C ILE A 314 0.96 -18.72 12.96
N ALA A 315 0.56 -19.55 13.93
CA ALA A 315 0.26 -19.08 15.28
C ALA A 315 1.45 -18.35 15.96
N SER A 316 2.68 -18.51 15.45
CA SER A 316 3.89 -17.86 15.95
C SER A 316 4.65 -16.99 14.93
N ALA A 317 4.15 -16.83 13.71
CA ALA A 317 4.89 -16.10 12.67
C ALA A 317 4.76 -14.58 12.85
N THR A 318 5.88 -13.88 12.98
CA THR A 318 5.93 -12.40 12.98
C THR A 318 5.98 -11.87 11.55
N VAL A 319 5.79 -10.57 11.37
CA VAL A 319 6.09 -9.91 10.09
C VAL A 319 7.59 -10.07 9.78
N CYS A 320 7.98 -10.19 8.52
CA CYS A 320 9.39 -10.20 8.13
C CYS A 320 10.00 -8.79 8.30
N ASN A 321 11.25 -8.73 8.74
CA ASN A 321 12.05 -7.51 8.85
C ASN A 321 13.00 -7.39 7.66
#